data_AF-A0A933CXQ6-F1
#
_entry.id   AF-A0A933CXQ6-F1
#
_cell.length_a   1.000
_cell.length_b   1.000
_cell.length_c   1.000
_cell.angle_alpha   90.00
_cell.angle_beta   90.00
_cell.angle_gamma   90.00
#
_symmetry.space_group_name_H-M   'P 1'
#
loop_
_entity.id
_entity.type
_entity.pdbx_description
1 polymer ?
#
loop_
_entity_poly.entity_id
_entity_poly.type
_entity_poly.pdbx_seq_one_letter_code
_entity_poly.pdbx_strand_id
1 'polypeptide(L)'
;MNVHEYQAKEIFQRFGITIPKGRVASTPEEAKGIARELGGTCVIKAQILAGGRGKAGGVKLARNPEEAEQRAREILGKKLITHQTGPQGREVRRVLVEEGLNIERELYLGIVLDRSQGRAAFIASVEGGVEIEEVARKTPEKILKEVVDPAVGLLAFQGRRLAYALGLPHQQVGGFVSFVQSLFQVFMELDVSLAEINPLVLTREGKLMALDAKMNFDNNGLFRHPEIASLRDLNEEEPKEVQASNLGLSYIALDGNIGCMVNGAGLAMATMDIIKLYGGEPANFLDVGGGATRDNVTEAFKILLSDDRVKGVLVNIFGGIMRCDVIAQGVVEAARKTKVTVPLVVRLQGTNVDLGRKILSESGLAIIPAETMAEAAEKIVGAVRNSKN
;
A
#
# COMPACT_ATOMS: atom_id res chain seq x y z
N MET A 1 5.08 -0.79 4.33
CA MET A 1 5.82 -0.35 3.12
C MET A 1 5.91 -1.54 2.20
N ASN A 2 5.59 -1.38 0.91
CA ASN A 2 5.70 -2.45 -0.09
C ASN A 2 7.09 -2.41 -0.74
N VAL A 3 7.55 -3.56 -1.24
CA VAL A 3 8.75 -3.67 -2.08
C VAL A 3 8.44 -4.41 -3.38
N HIS A 4 9.25 -4.18 -4.41
CA HIS A 4 9.14 -4.87 -5.69
C HIS A 4 9.45 -6.36 -5.55
N GLU A 5 8.96 -7.18 -6.50
CA GLU A 5 9.19 -8.64 -6.52
C GLU A 5 10.68 -8.98 -6.45
N TYR A 6 11.52 -8.28 -7.22
CA TYR A 6 12.96 -8.53 -7.22
C TYR A 6 13.61 -8.28 -5.84
N GLN A 7 13.16 -7.24 -5.12
CA GLN A 7 13.66 -6.91 -3.78
C GLN A 7 13.21 -7.95 -2.76
N ALA A 8 11.94 -8.37 -2.82
CA ALA A 8 11.43 -9.45 -1.98
C ALA A 8 12.20 -10.76 -2.21
N LYS A 9 12.54 -11.06 -3.47
CA LYS A 9 13.35 -12.24 -3.84
C LYS A 9 14.80 -12.15 -3.36
N GLU A 10 15.44 -10.99 -3.48
CA GLU A 10 16.78 -10.77 -2.91
C GLU A 10 16.77 -11.01 -1.39
N ILE A 11 15.73 -10.53 -0.69
CA ILE A 11 15.55 -10.79 0.74
C ILE A 11 15.39 -12.29 0.99
N PHE A 12 14.49 -12.96 0.28
CA PHE A 12 14.28 -14.41 0.38
C PHE A 12 15.58 -15.20 0.18
N GLN A 13 16.38 -14.85 -0.83
CA GLN A 13 17.64 -15.52 -1.10
C GLN A 13 18.64 -15.42 0.06
N ARG A 14 18.72 -14.26 0.74
CA ARG A 14 19.58 -14.08 1.94
C ARG A 14 19.21 -15.02 3.09
N PHE A 15 17.93 -15.42 3.17
CA PHE A 15 17.41 -16.34 4.19
C PHE A 15 17.33 -17.80 3.71
N GLY A 16 17.96 -18.12 2.56
CA GLY A 16 18.02 -19.48 2.03
C GLY A 16 16.74 -19.95 1.32
N ILE A 17 15.78 -19.06 1.06
CA ILE A 17 14.61 -19.38 0.25
C ILE A 17 15.05 -19.42 -1.21
N THR A 18 14.76 -20.54 -1.89
CA THR A 18 15.15 -20.73 -3.28
C THR A 18 14.26 -19.91 -4.20
N ILE A 19 14.88 -19.13 -5.08
CA ILE A 19 14.24 -18.30 -6.11
C ILE A 19 14.77 -18.68 -7.50
N PRO A 20 14.03 -18.39 -8.58
CA PRO A 20 14.57 -18.48 -9.94
C PRO A 20 15.80 -17.58 -10.10
N LYS A 21 16.77 -18.01 -10.91
CA LYS A 21 17.86 -17.12 -11.33
C LYS A 21 17.28 -16.00 -12.18
N GLY A 22 17.65 -14.76 -11.86
CA GLY A 22 17.22 -13.61 -12.62
C GLY A 22 17.89 -12.33 -12.16
N ARG A 23 17.74 -11.28 -12.97
CA ARG A 23 18.23 -9.93 -12.67
C ARG A 23 17.27 -8.89 -13.23
N VAL A 24 17.36 -7.68 -12.68
CA VAL A 24 16.58 -6.54 -13.13
C VAL A 24 17.25 -5.88 -14.33
N ALA A 25 16.44 -5.46 -15.30
CA ALA A 25 16.82 -4.62 -16.42
C ALA A 25 16.00 -3.32 -16.42
N SER A 26 16.66 -2.22 -16.75
CA SER A 26 16.05 -0.91 -16.98
C SER A 26 15.96 -0.57 -18.48
N THR A 27 16.64 -1.34 -19.34
CA THR A 27 16.59 -1.19 -20.79
C THR A 27 16.30 -2.52 -21.49
N PRO A 28 15.71 -2.50 -22.71
CA PRO A 28 15.55 -3.72 -23.51
C PRO A 28 16.86 -4.47 -23.77
N GLU A 29 17.95 -3.74 -23.97
CA GLU A 29 19.27 -4.28 -24.25
C GLU A 29 19.87 -5.00 -23.04
N GLU A 30 19.68 -4.46 -21.83
CA GLU A 30 20.01 -5.17 -20.58
C GLU A 30 19.20 -6.46 -20.46
N ALA A 31 17.90 -6.43 -20.76
CA ALA A 31 17.05 -7.62 -20.69
C ALA A 31 17.55 -8.74 -21.62
N LYS A 32 17.99 -8.39 -22.84
CA LYS A 32 18.64 -9.32 -23.76
C LYS A 32 19.94 -9.90 -23.20
N GLY A 33 20.78 -9.05 -22.61
CA GLY A 33 22.02 -9.48 -21.97
C GLY A 33 21.78 -10.52 -20.88
N ILE A 34 20.80 -10.27 -20.01
CA ILE A 34 20.41 -11.20 -18.94
C ILE A 34 19.86 -12.51 -19.53
N ALA A 35 18.96 -12.45 -20.51
CA ALA A 35 18.40 -13.64 -21.15
C ALA A 35 19.47 -14.53 -21.79
N ARG A 36 20.52 -13.92 -22.36
CA ARG A 36 21.67 -14.64 -22.92
C ARG A 36 22.45 -15.38 -21.85
N GLU A 37 22.71 -14.75 -20.70
CA GLU A 37 23.40 -15.37 -19.57
C GLU A 37 22.60 -16.50 -18.92
N LEU A 38 21.27 -16.39 -18.90
CA LEU A 38 20.36 -17.42 -18.39
C LEU A 38 20.24 -18.65 -19.30
N GLY A 39 20.79 -18.61 -20.52
CA GLY A 39 20.79 -19.75 -21.43
C GLY A 39 19.55 -19.89 -22.31
N GLY A 40 18.79 -18.81 -22.53
CA GLY A 40 17.74 -18.77 -23.56
C GLY A 40 16.35 -18.39 -23.02
N THR A 41 15.49 -19.40 -22.79
CA THR A 41 14.08 -19.16 -22.41
C THR A 41 13.99 -18.50 -21.04
N CYS A 42 13.32 -17.36 -20.99
CA CYS A 42 13.17 -16.53 -19.80
C CYS A 42 11.77 -15.89 -19.72
N VAL A 43 11.45 -15.35 -18.55
CA VAL A 43 10.22 -14.61 -18.30
C VAL A 43 10.56 -13.16 -17.98
N ILE A 44 9.91 -12.22 -18.65
CA ILE A 44 10.01 -10.79 -18.43
C ILE A 44 8.82 -10.34 -17.57
N LYS A 45 9.09 -9.77 -16.39
CA LYS A 45 8.07 -9.36 -15.42
C LYS A 45 8.18 -7.88 -15.09
N ALA A 46 7.14 -7.11 -15.39
CA ALA A 46 7.01 -5.73 -14.97
C ALA A 46 7.18 -5.59 -13.44
N GLN A 47 8.03 -4.66 -13.02
CA GLN A 47 8.22 -4.34 -11.61
C GLN A 47 7.38 -3.11 -11.26
N ILE A 48 6.19 -3.40 -10.72
CA ILE A 48 5.28 -2.45 -10.06
C ILE A 48 4.80 -3.12 -8.76
N LEU A 49 4.39 -2.34 -7.76
CA LEU A 49 3.99 -2.88 -6.45
C LEU A 49 2.60 -3.52 -6.47
N ALA A 50 1.81 -3.26 -7.51
CA ALA A 50 0.48 -3.81 -7.70
C ALA A 50 0.51 -5.25 -8.26
N GLY A 51 -0.42 -6.08 -7.77
CA GLY A 51 -0.67 -7.42 -8.28
C GLY A 51 -1.45 -7.44 -9.61
N GLY A 52 -1.73 -8.65 -10.12
CA GLY A 52 -2.50 -8.84 -11.35
C GLY A 52 -1.72 -8.56 -12.65
N ARG A 53 -0.39 -8.43 -12.56
CA ARG A 53 0.51 -8.07 -13.67
C ARG A 53 0.39 -9.02 -14.87
N GLY A 54 0.25 -10.33 -14.63
CA GLY A 54 0.11 -11.33 -15.70
C GLY A 54 -1.13 -11.10 -16.56
N LYS A 55 -2.30 -10.91 -15.93
CA LYS A 55 -3.56 -10.60 -16.63
C LYS A 55 -3.50 -9.29 -17.41
N ALA A 56 -2.71 -8.33 -16.92
CA ALA A 56 -2.49 -7.02 -17.56
C ALA A 56 -1.42 -7.04 -18.69
N GLY A 57 -0.83 -8.20 -19.00
CA GLY A 57 0.22 -8.32 -20.02
C GLY A 57 1.61 -7.86 -19.55
N GLY A 58 1.81 -7.67 -18.24
CA GLY A 58 3.09 -7.31 -17.62
C GLY A 58 4.00 -8.51 -17.34
N VAL A 59 3.57 -9.75 -17.62
CA VAL A 59 4.39 -10.95 -17.51
C VAL A 59 4.41 -11.64 -18.88
N LYS A 60 5.59 -11.80 -19.48
CA LYS A 60 5.74 -12.35 -20.83
C LYS A 60 6.86 -13.38 -20.92
N LEU A 61 6.57 -14.53 -21.53
CA LEU A 61 7.57 -15.52 -21.89
C LEU A 61 8.36 -15.05 -23.12
N ALA A 62 9.67 -15.22 -23.10
CA ALA A 62 10.58 -15.03 -24.21
C ALA A 62 11.40 -16.31 -24.41
N ARG A 63 11.47 -16.82 -25.63
CA ARG A 63 12.13 -18.11 -25.92
C ARG A 63 13.62 -17.99 -26.21
N ASN A 64 14.08 -16.77 -26.47
CA ASN A 64 15.47 -16.44 -26.80
C ASN A 64 15.78 -14.98 -26.41
N PRO A 65 17.07 -14.57 -26.42
CA PRO A 65 17.46 -13.21 -26.04
C PRO A 65 16.84 -12.10 -26.90
N GLU A 66 16.63 -12.32 -28.20
CA GLU A 66 16.01 -11.35 -29.10
C GLU A 66 14.53 -11.12 -28.74
N GLU A 67 13.80 -12.19 -28.44
CA GLU A 67 12.44 -12.07 -27.92
C GLU A 67 12.41 -11.36 -26.56
N ALA A 68 13.40 -11.59 -25.70
CA ALA A 68 13.50 -10.91 -24.40
C ALA A 68 13.62 -9.38 -24.57
N GLU A 69 14.46 -8.94 -25.51
CA GLU A 69 14.58 -7.52 -25.91
C GLU A 69 13.23 -6.95 -26.36
N GLN A 70 12.54 -7.66 -27.26
CA GLN A 70 11.25 -7.24 -27.78
C GLN A 70 10.19 -7.15 -26.68
N ARG A 71 10.08 -8.17 -25.82
CA ARG A 71 9.11 -8.18 -24.70
C ARG A 71 9.39 -7.07 -23.69
N ALA A 72 10.66 -6.81 -23.39
CA ALA A 72 11.04 -5.69 -22.52
C ALA A 72 10.65 -4.34 -23.15
N ARG A 73 10.89 -4.13 -24.44
CA ARG A 73 10.47 -2.91 -25.18
C ARG A 73 8.95 -2.72 -25.21
N GLU A 74 8.19 -3.82 -25.21
CA GLU A 74 6.73 -3.76 -25.14
C GLU A 74 6.21 -3.27 -23.78
N ILE A 75 7.01 -3.36 -22.71
CA ILE A 75 6.59 -3.11 -21.32
C ILE A 75 7.22 -1.84 -20.74
N LEU A 76 8.54 -1.68 -20.88
CA LEU A 76 9.31 -0.58 -20.28
C LEU A 76 8.81 0.80 -20.78
N GLY A 77 8.68 1.74 -19.84
CA GLY A 77 8.21 3.10 -20.09
C GLY A 77 6.70 3.22 -20.35
N LYS A 78 5.95 2.11 -20.33
CA LYS A 78 4.49 2.12 -20.50
C LYS A 78 3.77 2.04 -19.16
N LYS A 79 2.54 2.54 -19.13
CA LYS A 79 1.63 2.37 -17.99
C LYS A 79 1.02 0.98 -18.02
N LEU A 80 1.25 0.21 -16.97
CA LEU A 80 0.59 -1.06 -16.73
C LEU A 80 -0.65 -0.82 -15.86
N ILE A 81 -1.82 -1.11 -16.42
CA ILE A 81 -3.11 -1.00 -15.74
C ILE A 81 -3.50 -2.38 -15.25
N THR A 82 -3.60 -2.55 -13.94
CA THR A 82 -4.12 -3.75 -13.29
C THR A 82 -5.41 -3.42 -12.55
N HIS A 83 -6.13 -4.45 -12.10
CA HIS A 83 -7.31 -4.25 -11.25
C HIS A 83 -6.97 -3.56 -9.91
N GLN A 84 -5.70 -3.55 -9.48
CA GLN A 84 -5.24 -2.92 -8.23
C GLN A 84 -4.69 -1.50 -8.44
N THR A 85 -4.26 -1.14 -9.66
CA THR A 85 -3.74 0.21 -9.94
C THR A 85 -4.81 1.21 -10.30
N GLY A 86 -6.03 0.77 -10.63
CA GLY A 86 -7.05 1.63 -11.22
C GLY A 86 -6.68 2.17 -12.62
N PRO A 87 -7.50 3.06 -13.20
CA PRO A 87 -7.33 3.59 -14.56
C PRO A 87 -6.00 4.33 -14.80
N GLN A 88 -5.41 4.90 -13.75
CA GLN A 88 -4.15 5.63 -13.81
C GLN A 88 -2.95 4.76 -14.18
N GLY A 89 -3.01 3.46 -13.85
CA GLY A 89 -1.90 2.52 -14.03
C GLY A 89 -0.65 2.89 -13.23
N ARG A 90 0.41 2.11 -13.43
CA ARG A 90 1.78 2.44 -12.96
C ARG A 90 2.77 2.34 -14.10
N GLU A 91 3.68 3.30 -14.19
CA GLU A 91 4.71 3.31 -15.22
C GLU A 91 5.74 2.21 -14.92
N VAL A 92 5.96 1.30 -15.86
CA VAL A 92 6.95 0.24 -15.68
C VAL A 92 8.34 0.77 -15.99
N ARG A 93 9.12 1.03 -14.94
CA ARG A 93 10.49 1.56 -15.04
C ARG A 93 11.56 0.48 -15.11
N ARG A 94 11.21 -0.72 -14.64
CA ARG A 94 12.12 -1.86 -14.56
C ARG A 94 11.37 -3.14 -14.88
N VAL A 95 12.08 -4.11 -15.43
CA VAL A 95 11.59 -5.48 -15.62
C VAL A 95 12.55 -6.46 -14.95
N LEU A 96 11.99 -7.49 -14.30
CA LEU A 96 12.74 -8.63 -13.81
C LEU A 96 12.79 -9.69 -14.92
N VAL A 97 13.99 -10.14 -15.25
CA VAL A 97 14.24 -11.19 -16.26
C VAL A 97 14.70 -12.44 -15.53
N GLU A 98 13.90 -13.51 -15.58
CA GLU A 98 14.17 -14.76 -14.86
C GLU A 98 14.21 -15.99 -15.77
N GLU A 99 14.92 -17.03 -15.34
CA GLU A 99 14.97 -18.31 -16.06
C GLU A 99 13.58 -18.94 -16.21
N GLY A 100 13.34 -19.59 -17.34
CA GLY A 100 12.16 -20.45 -17.52
C GLY A 100 12.27 -21.71 -16.67
N LEU A 101 11.17 -22.10 -16.00
CA LEU A 101 11.12 -23.29 -15.15
C LEU A 101 10.19 -24.36 -15.72
N ASN A 102 10.56 -25.63 -15.50
CA ASN A 102 9.71 -26.79 -15.79
C ASN A 102 8.74 -27.03 -14.63
N ILE A 103 7.67 -26.22 -14.57
CA ILE A 103 6.70 -26.26 -13.47
C ILE A 103 5.89 -27.57 -13.53
N GLU A 104 5.84 -28.29 -12.41
CA GLU A 104 4.97 -29.45 -12.21
C GLU A 104 3.68 -29.04 -11.48
N ARG A 105 3.82 -28.24 -10.42
CA ARG A 105 2.69 -27.74 -9.63
C ARG A 105 2.91 -26.29 -9.20
N GLU A 106 1.83 -25.54 -9.17
CA GLU A 106 1.76 -24.19 -8.61
C GLU A 106 0.94 -24.25 -7.31
N LEU A 107 1.53 -23.76 -6.23
CA LEU A 107 0.91 -23.71 -4.90
C LEU A 107 0.86 -22.26 -4.43
N TYR A 108 0.06 -22.02 -3.39
CA TYR A 108 0.05 -20.75 -2.67
C TYR A 108 0.70 -20.94 -1.30
N LEU A 109 1.56 -20.00 -0.90
CA LEU A 109 2.05 -19.88 0.47
C LEU A 109 2.14 -18.41 0.85
N GLY A 110 1.53 -18.05 1.97
CA GLY A 110 1.66 -16.72 2.56
C GLY A 110 1.75 -16.77 4.07
N ILE A 111 2.28 -15.71 4.67
CA ILE A 111 2.28 -15.47 6.11
C ILE A 111 1.82 -14.04 6.40
N VAL A 112 0.93 -13.89 7.37
CA VAL A 112 0.32 -12.62 7.78
C VAL A 112 0.19 -12.55 9.30
N LEU A 113 -0.03 -11.34 9.83
CA LEU A 113 -0.55 -11.17 11.18
C LEU A 113 -2.08 -11.41 11.19
N ASP A 114 -2.52 -12.54 11.71
CA ASP A 114 -3.94 -12.78 11.99
C ASP A 114 -4.37 -11.91 13.17
N ARG A 115 -5.02 -10.79 12.86
CA ARG A 115 -5.49 -9.81 13.85
C ARG A 115 -6.55 -10.38 14.80
N SER A 116 -7.31 -11.40 14.40
CA SER A 116 -8.33 -12.01 15.26
C SER A 116 -7.70 -12.81 16.40
N GLN A 117 -6.51 -13.37 16.15
CA GLN A 117 -5.76 -14.16 17.12
C GLN A 117 -4.56 -13.40 17.71
N GLY A 118 -4.19 -12.27 17.12
CA GLY A 118 -2.98 -11.51 17.49
C GLY A 118 -1.71 -12.31 17.25
N ARG A 119 -1.67 -13.16 16.22
CA ARG A 119 -0.58 -14.12 15.97
C ARG A 119 -0.20 -14.18 14.50
N ALA A 120 1.07 -14.50 14.21
CA ALA A 120 1.49 -14.83 12.86
C ALA A 120 0.79 -16.12 12.39
N ALA A 121 0.29 -16.12 11.17
CA ALA A 121 -0.43 -17.24 10.59
C ALA A 121 0.02 -17.49 9.15
N PHE A 122 0.40 -18.73 8.87
CA PHE A 122 0.58 -19.23 7.52
C PHE A 122 -0.76 -19.54 6.89
N ILE A 123 -0.87 -19.21 5.60
CA ILE A 123 -1.96 -19.57 4.70
C ILE A 123 -1.34 -20.35 3.55
N ALA A 124 -1.85 -21.53 3.26
CA ALA A 124 -1.37 -22.33 2.13
C ALA A 124 -2.55 -22.92 1.34
N SER A 125 -2.34 -23.16 0.05
CA SER A 125 -3.35 -23.79 -0.81
C SER A 125 -2.70 -24.53 -1.98
N VAL A 126 -3.40 -25.55 -2.48
CA VAL A 126 -3.04 -26.22 -3.74
C VAL A 126 -3.40 -25.39 -4.97
N GLU A 127 -4.17 -24.31 -4.80
CA GLU A 127 -4.56 -23.37 -5.85
C GLU A 127 -3.53 -22.22 -5.92
N GLY A 128 -2.36 -22.49 -6.48
CA GLY A 128 -1.37 -21.45 -6.82
C GLY A 128 -1.71 -20.74 -8.13
N GLY A 129 -1.13 -19.55 -8.33
CA GLY A 129 -1.27 -18.78 -9.57
C GLY A 129 -2.60 -18.03 -9.71
N VAL A 130 -3.47 -18.11 -8.70
CA VAL A 130 -4.78 -17.44 -8.63
C VAL A 130 -4.88 -16.54 -7.40
N GLU A 131 -5.84 -15.62 -7.37
CA GLU A 131 -6.04 -14.75 -6.20
C GLU A 131 -6.61 -15.55 -5.03
N ILE A 132 -5.91 -15.50 -3.90
CA ILE A 132 -6.26 -16.32 -2.74
C ILE A 132 -7.60 -15.92 -2.13
N GLU A 133 -8.01 -14.65 -2.30
CA GLU A 133 -9.30 -14.12 -1.88
C GLU A 133 -10.45 -14.73 -2.69
N GLU A 134 -10.21 -15.10 -3.95
CA GLU A 134 -11.19 -15.83 -4.77
C GLU A 134 -11.34 -17.27 -4.27
N VAL A 135 -10.22 -17.94 -3.97
CA VAL A 135 -10.22 -19.30 -3.39
C VAL A 135 -10.92 -19.30 -2.04
N ALA A 136 -10.62 -18.35 -1.15
CA ALA A 136 -11.25 -18.23 0.15
C ALA A 136 -12.77 -18.01 0.08
N ARG A 137 -13.26 -17.37 -0.98
CA ARG A 137 -14.70 -17.13 -1.18
C ARG A 137 -15.43 -18.31 -1.82
N LYS A 138 -14.81 -18.96 -2.82
CA LYS A 138 -15.44 -20.01 -3.63
C LYS A 138 -15.20 -21.41 -3.10
N THR A 139 -14.02 -21.68 -2.58
CA THR A 139 -13.56 -23.00 -2.12
C THR A 139 -12.74 -22.84 -0.83
N PRO A 140 -13.33 -22.33 0.26
CA PRO A 140 -12.63 -22.07 1.53
C PRO A 140 -11.95 -23.31 2.12
N GLU A 141 -12.46 -24.51 1.82
CA GLU A 141 -11.90 -25.79 2.25
C GLU A 141 -10.51 -26.09 1.68
N LYS A 142 -10.10 -25.41 0.60
CA LYS A 142 -8.76 -25.50 0.03
C LYS A 142 -7.74 -24.60 0.74
N ILE A 143 -8.18 -23.75 1.67
CA ILE A 143 -7.32 -22.87 2.45
C ILE A 143 -6.87 -23.59 3.71
N LEU A 144 -5.57 -23.88 3.77
CA LEU A 144 -4.91 -24.41 4.95
C LEU A 144 -4.37 -23.26 5.78
N LYS A 145 -4.47 -23.37 7.10
CA LYS A 145 -3.96 -22.36 8.04
C LYS A 145 -3.14 -23.00 9.16
N GLU A 146 -2.00 -22.41 9.46
CA GLU A 146 -1.19 -22.75 10.64
C GLU A 146 -0.87 -21.48 11.42
N VAL A 147 -1.32 -21.42 12.67
CA VAL A 147 -1.06 -20.29 13.56
C VAL A 147 0.19 -20.57 14.37
N VAL A 148 1.06 -19.58 14.49
CA VAL A 148 2.31 -19.69 15.24
C VAL A 148 2.12 -19.14 16.65
N ASP A 149 2.52 -19.92 17.65
CA ASP A 149 2.53 -19.44 19.03
C ASP A 149 3.81 -18.60 19.27
N PRO A 150 3.68 -17.36 19.77
CA PRO A 150 4.82 -16.47 19.93
C PRO A 150 5.83 -16.95 20.97
N ALA A 151 5.44 -17.80 21.93
CA ALA A 151 6.34 -18.26 22.98
C ALA A 151 7.34 -19.32 22.50
N VAL A 152 6.95 -20.14 21.52
CA VAL A 152 7.77 -21.25 21.00
C VAL A 152 8.19 -21.07 19.55
N GLY A 153 7.61 -20.09 18.84
CA GLY A 153 7.84 -19.87 17.43
C GLY A 153 7.28 -20.99 16.55
N LEU A 154 7.66 -20.99 15.26
CA LEU A 154 7.22 -21.99 14.31
C LEU A 154 7.96 -23.32 14.54
N LEU A 155 7.20 -24.37 14.85
CA LEU A 155 7.74 -25.71 15.07
C LEU A 155 7.65 -26.55 13.79
N ALA A 156 8.65 -27.42 13.58
CA ALA A 156 8.79 -28.19 12.33
C ALA A 156 7.59 -29.09 12.01
N PHE A 157 6.80 -29.52 13.00
CA PHE A 157 5.60 -30.31 12.74
C PHE A 157 4.51 -29.52 12.01
N GLN A 158 4.44 -28.20 12.19
CA GLN A 158 3.49 -27.33 11.50
C GLN A 158 3.82 -27.28 10.00
N GLY A 159 5.10 -27.10 9.66
CA GLY A 159 5.58 -27.19 8.28
C GLY A 159 5.28 -28.56 7.65
N ARG A 160 5.48 -29.67 8.40
CA ARG A 160 5.13 -31.02 7.91
C ARG A 160 3.63 -31.18 7.66
N ARG A 161 2.80 -30.67 8.57
CA ARG A 161 1.34 -30.75 8.44
C ARG A 161 0.85 -30.00 7.20
N LEU A 162 1.38 -28.80 6.95
CA LEU A 162 1.14 -28.06 5.71
C LEU A 162 1.62 -28.85 4.48
N ALA A 163 2.84 -29.39 4.50
CA ALA A 163 3.39 -30.15 3.37
C ALA A 163 2.50 -31.34 2.97
N TYR A 164 2.06 -32.13 3.95
CA TYR A 164 1.19 -33.27 3.71
C TYR A 164 -0.22 -32.85 3.27
N ALA A 165 -0.78 -31.80 3.86
CA ALA A 165 -2.08 -31.27 3.48
C ALA A 165 -2.08 -30.66 2.06
N LEU A 166 -0.95 -30.11 1.62
CA LEU A 166 -0.71 -29.70 0.23
C LEU A 166 -0.46 -30.89 -0.71
N GLY A 167 -0.35 -32.11 -0.18
CA GLY A 167 -0.04 -33.31 -0.96
C GLY A 167 1.35 -33.26 -1.59
N LEU A 168 2.35 -32.67 -0.93
CA LEU A 168 3.73 -32.72 -1.41
C LEU A 168 4.29 -34.14 -1.32
N PRO A 169 5.08 -34.60 -2.31
CA PRO A 169 5.71 -35.92 -2.21
C PRO A 169 6.70 -35.95 -1.04
N HIS A 170 6.88 -37.12 -0.44
CA HIS A 170 7.63 -37.30 0.81
C HIS A 170 9.05 -36.72 0.75
N GLN A 171 9.72 -36.83 -0.40
CA GLN A 171 11.09 -36.31 -0.61
C GLN A 171 11.17 -34.77 -0.50
N GLN A 172 10.08 -34.06 -0.80
CA GLN A 172 10.01 -32.60 -0.77
C GLN A 172 9.57 -32.06 0.60
N VAL A 173 9.04 -32.89 1.49
CA VAL A 173 8.55 -32.46 2.81
C VAL A 173 9.65 -31.78 3.62
N GLY A 174 10.86 -32.34 3.63
CA GLY A 174 12.00 -31.74 4.33
C GLY A 174 12.35 -30.35 3.79
N GLY A 175 12.43 -30.22 2.46
CA GLY A 175 12.69 -28.93 1.80
C GLY A 175 11.60 -27.90 2.07
N PHE A 176 10.33 -28.31 2.06
CA PHE A 176 9.20 -27.43 2.39
C PHE A 176 9.24 -26.95 3.84
N VAL A 177 9.57 -27.84 4.79
CA VAL A 177 9.70 -27.45 6.21
C VAL A 177 10.76 -26.36 6.37
N SER A 178 11.95 -26.55 5.79
CA SER A 178 13.01 -25.54 5.82
C SER A 178 12.57 -24.23 5.16
N PHE A 179 11.85 -24.31 4.04
CA PHE A 179 11.32 -23.15 3.33
C PHE A 179 10.36 -22.33 4.21
N VAL A 180 9.38 -22.99 4.85
CA VAL A 180 8.42 -22.32 5.74
C VAL A 180 9.13 -21.73 6.97
N GLN A 181 10.15 -22.41 7.50
CA GLN A 181 10.97 -21.89 8.60
C GLN A 181 11.75 -20.63 8.20
N SER A 182 12.41 -20.64 7.04
CA SER A 182 13.08 -19.44 6.51
C SER A 182 12.10 -18.30 6.27
N LEU A 183 10.89 -18.58 5.75
CA LEU A 183 9.87 -17.54 5.54
C LEU A 183 9.35 -16.96 6.86
N PHE A 184 9.21 -17.78 7.89
CA PHE A 184 8.88 -17.31 9.24
C PHE A 184 10.00 -16.45 9.82
N GLN A 185 11.26 -16.84 9.62
CA GLN A 185 12.42 -16.06 10.05
C GLN A 185 12.45 -14.68 9.37
N VAL A 186 12.26 -14.62 8.05
CA VAL A 186 12.10 -13.36 7.30
C VAL A 186 10.99 -12.51 7.92
N PHE A 187 9.85 -13.13 8.22
CA PHE A 187 8.69 -12.42 8.75
C PHE A 187 8.97 -11.75 10.10
N MET A 188 9.61 -12.49 11.00
CA MET A 188 9.90 -12.02 12.36
C MET A 188 11.10 -11.08 12.44
N GLU A 189 12.18 -11.35 11.69
CA GLU A 189 13.42 -10.57 11.80
C GLU A 189 13.32 -9.20 11.12
N LEU A 190 12.49 -9.06 10.08
CA LEU A 190 12.41 -7.84 9.28
C LEU A 190 11.11 -7.04 9.48
N ASP A 191 10.28 -7.40 10.47
CA ASP A 191 8.97 -6.78 10.70
C ASP A 191 8.05 -6.79 9.47
N VAL A 192 7.96 -7.95 8.84
CA VAL A 192 7.04 -8.13 7.72
C VAL A 192 5.62 -8.22 8.27
N SER A 193 4.69 -7.51 7.62
CA SER A 193 3.25 -7.58 7.92
C SER A 193 2.52 -8.60 7.02
N LEU A 194 3.05 -8.82 5.81
CA LEU A 194 2.60 -9.80 4.82
C LEU A 194 3.79 -10.25 3.97
N ALA A 195 4.01 -11.56 3.87
CA ALA A 195 4.80 -12.14 2.78
C ALA A 195 3.96 -13.19 2.06
N GLU A 196 3.83 -13.04 0.75
CA GLU A 196 3.06 -13.92 -0.13
C GLU A 196 3.95 -14.43 -1.25
N ILE A 197 3.87 -15.72 -1.50
CA ILE A 197 4.57 -16.44 -2.57
C ILE A 197 3.49 -17.10 -3.42
N ASN A 198 3.21 -16.49 -4.57
CA ASN A 198 2.10 -16.91 -5.41
C ASN A 198 2.43 -16.79 -6.91
N PRO A 199 2.97 -17.85 -7.55
CA PRO A 199 3.01 -19.21 -7.02
C PRO A 199 4.31 -19.57 -6.28
N LEU A 200 4.18 -20.45 -5.29
CA LEU A 200 5.23 -21.36 -4.84
C LEU A 200 5.23 -22.56 -5.79
N VAL A 201 6.31 -22.76 -6.55
CA VAL A 201 6.34 -23.83 -7.55
C VAL A 201 7.08 -25.06 -7.05
N LEU A 202 6.54 -26.23 -7.39
CA LEU A 202 7.27 -27.48 -7.45
C LEU A 202 7.65 -27.73 -8.91
N THR A 203 8.95 -27.80 -9.21
CA THR A 203 9.42 -28.14 -10.56
C THR A 203 9.44 -29.64 -10.77
N ARG A 204 9.48 -30.09 -12.03
CA ARG A 204 9.60 -31.51 -12.38
C ARG A 204 10.91 -32.15 -11.91
N GLU A 205 11.92 -31.34 -11.61
CA GLU A 205 13.17 -31.76 -10.97
C GLU A 205 13.05 -31.87 -9.44
N GLY A 206 11.84 -31.70 -8.89
CA GLY A 206 11.54 -31.87 -7.47
C GLY A 206 11.95 -30.69 -6.59
N LYS A 207 12.19 -29.50 -7.16
CA LYS A 207 12.62 -28.29 -6.43
C LYS A 207 11.44 -27.39 -6.07
N LEU A 208 11.45 -26.87 -4.84
CA LEU A 208 10.50 -25.85 -4.37
C LEU A 208 11.12 -24.47 -4.55
N MET A 209 10.41 -23.54 -5.20
CA MET A 209 10.93 -22.21 -5.52
C MET A 209 9.85 -21.13 -5.40
N ALA A 210 10.21 -19.95 -4.88
CA ALA A 210 9.33 -18.79 -4.89
C ALA A 210 9.31 -18.15 -6.28
N LEU A 211 8.34 -18.52 -7.13
CA LEU A 211 8.28 -18.01 -8.50
C LEU A 211 7.83 -16.56 -8.55
N ASP A 212 6.93 -16.13 -7.67
CA ASP A 212 6.55 -14.73 -7.48
C ASP A 212 6.54 -14.42 -5.99
N ALA A 213 6.74 -13.15 -5.64
CA ALA A 213 6.86 -12.69 -4.28
C ALA A 213 6.21 -11.31 -4.12
N LYS A 214 5.36 -11.19 -3.11
CA LYS A 214 4.83 -9.91 -2.62
C LYS A 214 5.14 -9.78 -1.14
N MET A 215 5.72 -8.66 -0.75
CA MET A 215 6.12 -8.42 0.64
C MET A 215 5.76 -7.01 1.08
N ASN A 216 5.18 -6.91 2.28
CA ASN A 216 4.86 -5.66 2.95
C ASN A 216 5.47 -5.67 4.35
N PHE A 217 6.10 -4.56 4.71
CA PHE A 217 6.71 -4.32 6.02
C PHE A 217 5.82 -3.44 6.90
N ASP A 218 5.81 -3.66 8.21
CA ASP A 218 5.23 -2.71 9.14
C ASP A 218 6.05 -1.41 9.12
N ASN A 219 5.41 -0.30 8.74
CA ASN A 219 6.04 1.01 8.72
C ASN A 219 6.58 1.41 10.11
N ASN A 220 5.93 0.95 11.19
CA ASN A 220 6.37 1.23 12.55
C ASN A 220 7.66 0.50 12.93
N GLY A 221 8.03 -0.56 12.21
CA GLY A 221 9.29 -1.28 12.42
C GLY A 221 10.47 -0.70 11.62
N LEU A 222 10.23 0.16 10.63
CA LEU A 222 11.28 0.59 9.69
C LEU A 222 12.43 1.37 10.33
N PHE A 223 12.21 2.02 11.48
CA PHE A 223 13.27 2.78 12.18
C PHE A 223 14.45 1.90 12.63
N ARG A 224 14.23 0.59 12.80
CA ARG A 224 15.28 -0.39 13.13
C ARG A 224 15.80 -1.18 11.93
N HIS A 225 15.28 -0.93 10.73
CA HIS A 225 15.64 -1.61 9.47
C HIS A 225 15.99 -0.58 8.38
N PRO A 226 17.06 0.21 8.53
CA PRO A 226 17.43 1.25 7.57
C PRO A 226 17.68 0.70 6.15
N GLU A 227 18.21 -0.51 6.04
CA GLU A 227 18.40 -1.21 4.78
C GLU A 227 17.08 -1.51 4.09
N ILE A 228 16.04 -1.89 4.83
CA ILE A 228 14.70 -2.11 4.29
C ILE A 228 14.05 -0.78 3.92
N ALA A 229 14.13 0.23 4.78
CA ALA A 229 13.59 1.57 4.51
C ALA A 229 14.15 2.17 3.21
N SER A 230 15.42 1.90 2.88
CA SER A 230 16.07 2.34 1.65
C SER A 230 15.49 1.71 0.36
N LEU A 231 14.72 0.64 0.48
CA LEU A 231 14.09 -0.05 -0.67
C LEU A 231 12.82 0.66 -1.16
N ARG A 232 12.30 1.64 -0.41
CA ARG A 232 11.07 2.38 -0.73
C ARG A 232 11.17 3.05 -2.10
N ASP A 233 10.24 2.71 -2.99
CA ASP A 233 10.14 3.36 -4.30
C ASP A 233 9.02 4.41 -4.30
N LEU A 234 9.41 5.68 -4.16
CA LEU A 234 8.47 6.80 -4.15
C LEU A 234 7.74 7.00 -5.49
N ASN A 235 8.22 6.42 -6.59
CA ASN A 235 7.56 6.53 -7.90
C ASN A 235 6.26 5.69 -7.95
N GLU A 236 6.13 4.71 -7.05
CA GLU A 236 4.96 3.83 -6.94
C GLU A 236 3.92 4.37 -5.95
N GLU A 237 4.20 5.52 -5.31
CA GLU A 237 3.30 6.19 -4.38
C GLU A 237 2.66 7.44 -5.02
N GLU A 238 1.61 7.97 -4.41
CA GLU A 238 1.00 9.24 -4.85
C GLU A 238 1.84 10.42 -4.34
N PRO A 239 2.31 11.35 -5.20
CA PRO A 239 3.18 12.45 -4.78
C PRO A 239 2.66 13.27 -3.58
N LYS A 240 1.35 13.47 -3.49
CA LYS A 240 0.73 14.18 -2.35
C LYS A 240 0.81 13.39 -1.04
N GLU A 241 0.68 12.07 -1.11
CA GLU A 241 0.85 11.19 0.06
C GLU A 241 2.31 11.18 0.53
N VAL A 242 3.27 11.18 -0.41
CA VAL A 242 4.70 11.31 -0.09
C VAL A 242 5.00 12.65 0.57
N GLN A 243 4.49 13.76 0.01
CA GLN A 243 4.65 15.10 0.59
C GLN A 243 4.08 15.17 2.01
N ALA A 244 2.87 14.63 2.22
CA ALA A 244 2.23 14.57 3.52
C ALA A 244 3.04 13.74 4.53
N SER A 245 3.50 12.55 4.11
CA SER A 245 4.28 11.63 4.95
C SER A 245 5.58 12.28 5.45
N ASN A 246 6.28 13.06 4.62
CA ASN A 246 7.49 13.79 5.02
C ASN A 246 7.25 14.84 6.13
N LEU A 247 5.99 15.25 6.31
CA LEU A 247 5.56 16.21 7.32
C LEU A 247 4.92 15.54 8.54
N GLY A 248 4.91 14.20 8.60
CA GLY A 248 4.20 13.43 9.62
C GLY A 248 2.68 13.49 9.49
N LEU A 249 2.16 13.86 8.32
CA LEU A 249 0.73 13.89 8.02
C LEU A 249 0.30 12.58 7.36
N SER A 250 -0.89 12.09 7.70
CA SER A 250 -1.49 10.95 7.00
C SER A 250 -2.52 11.47 5.99
N TYR A 251 -2.19 11.40 4.70
CA TYR A 251 -3.04 11.85 3.60
C TYR A 251 -3.36 10.68 2.68
N ILE A 252 -4.60 10.62 2.18
CA ILE A 252 -5.01 9.69 1.11
C ILE A 252 -5.91 10.47 0.16
N ALA A 253 -5.58 10.46 -1.14
CA ALA A 253 -6.42 11.11 -2.15
C ALA A 253 -7.69 10.28 -2.44
N LEU A 254 -8.81 10.97 -2.64
CA LEU A 254 -10.09 10.39 -3.07
C LEU A 254 -10.59 11.15 -4.31
N ASP A 255 -11.75 10.76 -4.84
CA ASP A 255 -12.30 11.30 -6.10
C ASP A 255 -13.30 12.44 -5.94
N GLY A 256 -13.55 12.87 -4.70
CA GLY A 256 -14.50 13.94 -4.42
C GLY A 256 -13.98 15.35 -4.65
N ASN A 257 -14.76 16.32 -4.16
CA ASN A 257 -14.52 17.75 -4.34
C ASN A 257 -14.55 18.56 -3.04
N ILE A 258 -14.72 17.91 -1.89
CA ILE A 258 -14.67 18.56 -0.57
C ILE A 258 -13.42 18.09 0.17
N GLY A 259 -12.43 18.97 0.27
CA GLY A 259 -11.21 18.71 1.02
C GLY A 259 -11.50 18.63 2.52
N CYS A 260 -10.90 17.68 3.21
CA CYS A 260 -11.05 17.52 4.66
C CYS A 260 -9.71 17.74 5.34
N MET A 261 -9.68 18.45 6.47
CA MET A 261 -8.53 18.55 7.37
C MET A 261 -9.01 18.29 8.80
N VAL A 262 -8.51 17.23 9.40
CA VAL A 262 -9.02 16.73 10.68
C VAL A 262 -7.88 16.26 11.57
N ASN A 263 -8.04 16.34 12.89
CA ASN A 263 -7.12 15.71 13.83
C ASN A 263 -7.68 14.40 14.38
N GLY A 264 -6.93 13.32 14.20
CA GLY A 264 -7.28 11.95 14.58
C GLY A 264 -7.97 11.17 13.45
N ALA A 265 -7.39 10.02 13.10
CA ALA A 265 -7.87 9.16 12.01
C ALA A 265 -9.36 8.78 12.12
N GLY A 266 -9.84 8.45 13.32
CA GLY A 266 -11.25 8.11 13.53
C GLY A 266 -12.20 9.28 13.22
N LEU A 267 -11.85 10.49 13.64
CA LEU A 267 -12.63 11.69 13.34
C LEU A 267 -12.52 12.07 11.86
N ALA A 268 -11.36 11.86 11.23
CA ALA A 268 -11.16 12.10 9.81
C ALA A 268 -12.08 11.21 8.96
N MET A 269 -12.16 9.91 9.28
CA MET A 269 -13.12 8.98 8.65
C MET A 269 -14.57 9.42 8.88
N ALA A 270 -14.97 9.70 10.13
CA ALA A 270 -16.32 10.17 10.43
C ALA A 270 -16.68 11.49 9.73
N THR A 271 -15.69 12.36 9.49
CA THR A 271 -15.89 13.63 8.77
C THR A 271 -16.15 13.40 7.28
N MET A 272 -15.42 12.47 6.66
CA MET A 272 -15.69 12.06 5.28
C MET A 272 -17.08 11.42 5.15
N ASP A 273 -17.43 10.54 6.08
CA ASP A 273 -18.72 9.84 6.10
C ASP A 273 -19.88 10.83 6.24
N ILE A 274 -19.76 11.82 7.14
CA ILE A 274 -20.83 12.80 7.31
C ILE A 274 -20.94 13.76 6.11
N ILE A 275 -19.83 14.11 5.43
CA ILE A 275 -19.91 14.85 4.16
C ILE A 275 -20.71 14.04 3.13
N LYS A 276 -20.41 12.73 3.01
CA LYS A 276 -21.10 11.83 2.10
C LYS A 276 -22.58 11.67 2.46
N LEU A 277 -22.90 11.55 3.74
CA LEU A 277 -24.27 11.46 4.27
C LEU A 277 -25.12 12.68 3.89
N TYR A 278 -24.51 13.87 3.87
CA TYR A 278 -25.16 15.12 3.46
C TYR A 278 -25.14 15.35 1.93
N GLY A 279 -24.67 14.36 1.16
CA GLY A 279 -24.68 14.38 -0.31
C GLY A 279 -23.56 15.20 -0.93
N GLY A 280 -22.44 15.36 -0.23
CA GLY A 280 -21.16 15.82 -0.77
C GLY A 280 -20.22 14.66 -1.11
N GLU A 281 -19.07 14.98 -1.70
CA GLU A 281 -18.05 13.99 -2.04
C GLU A 281 -16.71 14.37 -1.40
N PRO A 282 -16.20 13.62 -0.41
CA PRO A 282 -14.91 13.90 0.21
C PRO A 282 -13.78 13.70 -0.82
N ALA A 283 -12.89 14.68 -0.94
CA ALA A 283 -11.77 14.69 -1.88
C ALA A 283 -10.52 13.99 -1.34
N ASN A 284 -10.44 13.80 -0.03
CA ASN A 284 -9.30 13.19 0.63
C ASN A 284 -9.62 12.74 2.06
N PHE A 285 -8.79 11.84 2.57
CA PHE A 285 -8.52 11.68 3.99
C PHE A 285 -7.30 12.54 4.35
N LEU A 286 -7.32 13.26 5.48
CA LEU A 286 -6.14 13.93 6.02
C LEU A 286 -6.24 14.04 7.54
N ASP A 287 -5.33 13.33 8.21
CA ASP A 287 -5.10 13.43 9.65
C ASP A 287 -3.84 14.26 9.91
N VAL A 288 -4.01 15.40 10.57
CA VAL A 288 -2.91 16.29 11.01
C VAL A 288 -2.33 15.94 12.37
N GLY A 289 -2.89 14.94 13.05
CA GLY A 289 -2.48 14.51 14.39
C GLY A 289 -2.94 15.44 15.52
N GLY A 290 -2.84 14.95 16.76
CA GLY A 290 -3.30 15.69 17.95
C GLY A 290 -2.43 16.88 18.36
N GLY A 291 -1.21 16.99 17.84
CA GLY A 291 -0.23 18.04 18.15
C GLY A 291 0.15 18.90 16.94
N ALA A 292 -0.74 19.04 15.96
CA ALA A 292 -0.47 19.74 14.71
C ALA A 292 0.07 21.16 14.96
N THR A 293 1.27 21.45 14.44
CA THR A 293 1.81 22.80 14.49
C THR A 293 1.16 23.70 13.44
N ARG A 294 1.35 25.02 13.56
CA ARG A 294 0.91 25.97 12.53
C ARG A 294 1.49 25.64 11.14
N ASP A 295 2.74 25.19 11.08
CA ASP A 295 3.40 24.88 9.82
C ASP A 295 2.79 23.61 9.21
N ASN A 296 2.47 22.60 10.03
CA ASN A 296 1.72 21.42 9.57
C ASN A 296 0.37 21.80 8.97
N VAL A 297 -0.39 22.70 9.61
CA VAL A 297 -1.69 23.18 9.10
C VAL A 297 -1.51 23.93 7.77
N THR A 298 -0.46 24.75 7.64
CA THR A 298 -0.19 25.51 6.41
C THR A 298 0.15 24.58 5.25
N GLU A 299 1.02 23.60 5.47
CA GLU A 299 1.37 22.61 4.43
C GLU A 299 0.18 21.72 4.09
N ALA A 300 -0.63 21.32 5.09
CA ALA A 300 -1.88 20.60 4.86
C ALA A 300 -2.82 21.37 3.92
N PHE A 301 -2.97 22.69 4.08
CA PHE A 301 -3.72 23.51 3.13
C PHE A 301 -3.12 23.54 1.73
N LYS A 302 -1.78 23.63 1.60
CA LYS A 302 -1.12 23.58 0.29
C LYS A 302 -1.37 22.26 -0.43
N ILE A 303 -1.30 21.14 0.29
CA ILE A 303 -1.57 19.80 -0.24
C ILE A 303 -3.02 19.73 -0.72
N LEU A 304 -3.99 20.15 0.11
CA LEU A 304 -5.42 20.15 -0.26
C LEU A 304 -5.71 21.00 -1.49
N LEU A 305 -5.20 22.24 -1.51
CA LEU A 305 -5.48 23.20 -2.58
C LEU A 305 -4.67 22.95 -3.86
N SER A 306 -3.69 22.05 -3.84
CA SER A 306 -3.02 21.56 -5.06
C SER A 306 -3.90 20.62 -5.88
N ASP A 307 -5.07 20.22 -5.37
CA ASP A 307 -6.05 19.46 -6.12
C ASP A 307 -7.13 20.39 -6.69
N ASP A 308 -7.10 20.60 -8.01
CA ASP A 308 -8.09 21.45 -8.71
C ASP A 308 -9.53 20.94 -8.58
N ARG A 309 -9.72 19.66 -8.19
CA ARG A 309 -11.05 19.09 -7.91
C ARG A 309 -11.65 19.63 -6.62
N VAL A 310 -10.83 20.09 -5.67
CA VAL A 310 -11.29 20.64 -4.39
C VAL A 310 -12.00 21.96 -4.63
N LYS A 311 -13.31 21.98 -4.36
CA LYS A 311 -14.20 23.13 -4.49
C LYS A 311 -14.67 23.69 -3.15
N GLY A 312 -14.26 23.07 -2.04
CA GLY A 312 -14.52 23.55 -0.68
C GLY A 312 -13.68 22.76 0.31
N VAL A 313 -13.37 23.36 1.46
CA VAL A 313 -12.60 22.71 2.52
C VAL A 313 -13.38 22.72 3.83
N LEU A 314 -13.48 21.54 4.45
CA LEU A 314 -13.98 21.37 5.81
C LEU A 314 -12.80 21.10 6.76
N VAL A 315 -12.54 22.05 7.66
CA VAL A 315 -11.64 21.87 8.80
C VAL A 315 -12.48 21.45 10.00
N ASN A 316 -12.27 20.23 10.51
CA ASN A 316 -12.96 19.74 11.70
C ASN A 316 -11.92 19.37 12.76
N ILE A 317 -11.76 20.24 13.76
CA ILE A 317 -10.75 20.03 14.81
C ILE A 317 -11.44 19.91 16.18
N PHE A 318 -11.16 18.79 16.86
CA PHE A 318 -11.49 18.62 18.27
C PHE A 318 -10.24 18.93 19.09
N GLY A 319 -10.20 20.11 19.71
CA GLY A 319 -9.17 20.58 20.63
C GLY A 319 -9.13 19.72 21.89
N GLY A 320 -8.34 18.66 21.85
CA GLY A 320 -7.98 17.85 23.01
C GLY A 320 -7.00 18.62 23.90
N ILE A 321 -5.70 18.41 23.68
CA ILE A 321 -4.64 19.12 24.44
C ILE A 321 -4.44 20.56 23.92
N MET A 322 -4.76 20.81 22.65
CA MET A 322 -4.65 22.14 22.03
C MET A 322 -5.88 23.00 22.29
N ARG A 323 -5.66 24.30 22.56
CA ARG A 323 -6.74 25.29 22.70
C ARG A 323 -7.25 25.75 21.33
N CYS A 324 -8.57 25.89 21.21
CA CYS A 324 -9.23 26.29 19.97
C CYS A 324 -8.81 27.68 19.48
N ASP A 325 -8.46 28.61 20.37
CA ASP A 325 -8.00 29.95 19.96
C ASP A 325 -6.65 29.93 19.23
N VAL A 326 -5.72 29.07 19.67
CA VAL A 326 -4.42 28.87 19.01
C VAL A 326 -4.62 28.20 17.65
N ILE A 327 -5.49 27.20 17.59
CA ILE A 327 -5.82 26.50 16.34
C ILE A 327 -6.47 27.47 15.35
N ALA A 328 -7.43 28.28 15.80
CA ALA A 328 -8.11 29.28 14.98
C ALA A 328 -7.12 30.29 14.38
N GLN A 329 -6.17 30.79 15.16
CA GLN A 329 -5.09 31.65 14.65
C GLN A 329 -4.28 30.94 13.57
N GLY A 330 -3.87 29.69 13.82
CA GLY A 330 -3.14 28.88 12.85
C GLY A 330 -3.90 28.70 11.53
N VAL A 331 -5.20 28.42 11.59
CA VAL A 331 -6.07 28.28 10.40
C VAL A 331 -6.19 29.61 9.65
N VAL A 332 -6.42 30.73 10.34
CA VAL A 332 -6.52 32.06 9.72
C VAL A 332 -5.21 32.46 9.03
N GLU A 333 -4.08 32.25 9.70
CA GLU A 333 -2.76 32.55 9.13
C GLU A 333 -2.45 31.67 7.91
N ALA A 334 -2.73 30.37 8.01
CA ALA A 334 -2.57 29.43 6.92
C ALA A 334 -3.44 29.85 5.72
N ALA A 335 -4.72 30.13 5.95
CA ALA A 335 -5.66 30.51 4.91
C ALA A 335 -5.27 31.82 4.20
N ARG A 336 -4.72 32.80 4.93
CA ARG A 336 -4.14 34.04 4.36
C ARG A 336 -2.93 33.74 3.49
N LYS A 337 -2.00 32.91 3.99
CA LYS A 337 -0.75 32.55 3.28
C LYS A 337 -1.02 31.77 2.00
N THR A 338 -1.96 30.82 2.04
CA THR A 338 -2.32 29.97 0.91
C THR A 338 -3.36 30.60 -0.02
N LYS A 339 -3.92 31.76 0.36
CA LYS A 339 -4.94 32.50 -0.41
C LYS A 339 -6.11 31.60 -0.79
N VAL A 340 -6.71 30.94 0.21
CA VAL A 340 -7.86 30.03 0.01
C VAL A 340 -8.97 30.77 -0.75
N THR A 341 -9.29 30.30 -1.95
CA THR A 341 -10.34 30.88 -2.82
C THR A 341 -11.66 30.11 -2.78
N VAL A 342 -11.63 28.89 -2.25
CA VAL A 342 -12.81 28.02 -2.11
C VAL A 342 -13.50 28.24 -0.75
N PRO A 343 -14.81 27.96 -0.62
CA PRO A 343 -15.49 28.00 0.67
C PRO A 343 -14.76 27.20 1.74
N LEU A 344 -14.53 27.84 2.89
CA LEU A 344 -13.84 27.25 4.04
C LEU A 344 -14.79 27.17 5.22
N VAL A 345 -15.25 25.97 5.55
CA VAL A 345 -16.02 25.70 6.76
C VAL A 345 -15.09 25.22 7.85
N VAL A 346 -15.19 25.82 9.05
CA VAL A 346 -14.35 25.47 10.18
C VAL A 346 -15.23 25.14 11.38
N ARG A 347 -15.07 23.92 11.89
CA ARG A 347 -15.69 23.45 13.12
C ARG A 347 -14.61 23.19 14.15
N LEU A 348 -14.71 23.92 15.27
CA LEU A 348 -13.85 23.76 16.44
C LEU A 348 -14.68 23.29 17.63
N GLN A 349 -14.12 22.40 18.45
CA GLN A 349 -14.65 22.04 19.77
C GLN A 349 -13.51 21.86 20.76
N GLY A 350 -13.75 22.17 22.04
CA GLY A 350 -12.75 22.03 23.10
C GLY A 350 -12.51 23.33 23.86
N THR A 351 -11.36 23.43 24.53
CA THR A 351 -11.00 24.58 25.37
C THR A 351 -10.93 25.87 24.54
N ASN A 352 -11.55 26.94 25.03
CA ASN A 352 -11.63 28.26 24.37
C ASN A 352 -12.31 28.25 23.00
N VAL A 353 -13.27 27.35 22.77
CA VAL A 353 -14.01 27.27 21.52
C VAL A 353 -14.66 28.61 21.14
N ASP A 354 -15.25 29.33 22.09
CA ASP A 354 -15.92 30.62 21.82
C ASP A 354 -14.93 31.68 21.33
N LEU A 355 -13.74 31.74 21.95
CA LEU A 355 -12.67 32.63 21.51
C LEU A 355 -12.13 32.22 20.14
N GLY A 356 -11.96 30.93 19.88
CA GLY A 356 -11.58 30.41 18.57
C GLY A 356 -12.58 30.80 17.47
N ARG A 357 -13.88 30.66 17.74
CA ARG A 357 -14.95 31.09 16.81
C ARG A 357 -14.91 32.59 16.56
N LYS A 358 -14.71 33.40 17.61
CA LYS A 358 -14.55 34.85 17.49
C LYS A 358 -13.37 35.22 16.57
N ILE A 359 -12.22 34.57 16.75
CA ILE A 359 -11.04 34.76 15.90
C ILE A 359 -11.34 34.43 14.44
N LEU A 360 -12.08 33.35 14.17
CA LEU A 360 -12.47 32.98 12.80
C LEU A 360 -13.40 34.03 12.18
N SER A 361 -14.43 34.48 12.91
CA SER A 361 -15.40 35.47 12.41
C SER A 361 -14.81 36.86 12.20
N GLU A 362 -13.85 37.28 13.04
CA GLU A 362 -13.21 38.60 12.96
C GLU A 362 -11.98 38.61 12.02
N SER A 363 -11.64 37.47 11.42
CA SER A 363 -10.44 37.32 10.59
C SER A 363 -10.47 38.11 9.27
N GLY A 364 -11.65 38.60 8.85
CA GLY A 364 -11.86 39.23 7.54
C GLY A 364 -11.76 38.26 6.36
N LEU A 365 -11.63 36.95 6.62
CA LEU A 365 -11.69 35.90 5.61
C LEU A 365 -13.11 35.36 5.47
N ALA A 366 -13.43 34.81 4.31
CA ALA A 366 -14.70 34.10 4.06
C ALA A 366 -14.69 32.70 4.72
N ILE A 367 -14.56 32.67 6.05
CA ILE A 367 -14.62 31.46 6.87
C ILE A 367 -16.03 31.32 7.43
N ILE A 368 -16.62 30.15 7.24
CA ILE A 368 -17.95 29.82 7.75
C ILE A 368 -17.76 28.98 9.02
N PRO A 369 -17.99 29.53 10.23
CA PRO A 369 -17.93 28.75 11.45
C PRO A 369 -19.11 27.76 11.52
N ALA A 370 -18.87 26.59 12.10
CA ALA A 370 -19.90 25.60 12.41
C ALA A 370 -19.73 25.07 13.84
N GLU A 371 -20.83 24.71 14.50
CA GLU A 371 -20.81 24.24 15.89
C GLU A 371 -20.76 22.72 15.98
N THR A 372 -21.64 22.06 15.23
CA THR A 372 -21.76 20.61 15.20
C THR A 372 -21.17 20.03 13.91
N MET A 373 -20.86 18.73 13.90
CA MET A 373 -20.41 18.07 12.67
C MET A 373 -21.50 18.06 11.59
N ALA A 374 -22.76 17.86 11.99
CA ALA A 374 -23.92 17.89 11.11
C ALA A 374 -24.04 19.25 10.39
N GLU A 375 -23.98 20.33 11.16
CA GLU A 375 -24.04 21.70 10.64
C GLU A 375 -22.83 22.00 9.74
N ALA A 376 -21.64 21.54 10.10
CA ALA A 376 -20.43 21.73 9.30
C ALA A 376 -20.54 21.04 7.93
N ALA A 377 -21.07 19.81 7.91
CA ALA A 377 -21.32 19.04 6.70
C ALA A 377 -22.37 19.72 5.81
N GLU A 378 -23.51 20.13 6.40
CA GLU A 378 -24.57 20.84 5.69
C GLU A 378 -24.05 22.14 5.05
N LYS A 379 -23.30 22.93 5.82
CA LYS A 379 -22.72 24.20 5.34
C LYS A 379 -21.72 24.00 4.20
N ILE A 380 -20.81 23.03 4.31
CA ILE A 380 -19.78 22.85 3.27
C ILE A 380 -20.39 22.31 1.98
N VAL A 381 -21.32 21.36 2.08
CA VAL A 381 -22.04 20.81 0.93
C VAL A 381 -22.89 21.89 0.26
N GLY A 382 -23.62 22.68 1.06
CA GLY A 382 -24.41 23.81 0.56
C GLY A 382 -23.54 24.86 -0.14
N ALA A 383 -22.42 25.25 0.45
CA ALA A 383 -21.49 26.22 -0.13
C ALA A 383 -20.92 25.73 -1.47
N VAL A 384 -20.48 24.48 -1.55
CA VAL A 384 -19.93 23.88 -2.77
C VAL A 384 -20.98 23.73 -3.87
N ARG A 385 -22.23 23.43 -3.53
CA ARG A 385 -23.34 23.41 -4.50
C ARG A 385 -23.64 24.80 -5.05
N ASN A 386 -23.65 25.81 -4.18
CA ASN A 386 -23.96 27.18 -4.56
C ASN A 386 -22.84 27.83 -5.38
N SER A 387 -21.58 27.43 -5.20
CA SER A 387 -20.44 27.91 -6.01
C SER A 387 -20.37 27.28 -7.42
N LYS A 388 -21.24 26.31 -7.76
CA LYS A 388 -21.35 25.75 -9.12
C LYS A 388 -22.35 26.51 -10.01
N ASN A 389 -23.19 27.35 -9.41
CA ASN A 389 -24.06 28.32 -10.10
C ASN A 389 -23.38 29.68 -10.12
#